data_AF-A0A524GXI4-F1
#
_entry.id   AF-A0A524GXI4-F1
#
_cell.length_a   1.000
_cell.length_b   1.000
_cell.length_c   1.000
_cell.angle_alpha   90.00
_cell.angle_beta   90.00
_cell.angle_gamma   90.00
#
_symmetry.space_group_name_H-M   'P 1'
#
loop_
_entity.id
_entity.type
_entity.pdbx_description
1 polymer ?
#
loop_
_entity_poly.entity_id
_entity_poly.type
_entity_poly.pdbx_seq_one_letter_code
_entity_poly.pdbx_strand_id
1 'polypeptide(L)'
;MFSFLKKKNQDGSEKLPGPKGIPDPVGQSLVVQFKEDPNWTWALKAVVKPKEKTAQYDIRVFSDRMASAAKISVKDYSSLNEYPDLILYDGIYDKKNKKVHLQMKYKKAG
;
A
#
# COMPACT_ATOMS: atom_id res chain seq x y z
N MET A 1 -3.87 -24.21 -1.19
CA MET A 1 -2.56 -24.33 -0.52
C MET A 1 -1.75 -23.09 -0.87
N PHE A 2 -1.78 -22.03 -0.05
CA PHE A 2 -1.00 -20.81 -0.30
C PHE A 2 0.03 -20.64 0.81
N SER A 3 1.25 -21.08 0.51
CA SER A 3 2.42 -20.97 1.39
C SER A 3 2.80 -19.50 1.58
N PHE A 4 2.40 -18.95 2.72
CA PHE A 4 2.88 -17.68 3.25
C PHE A 4 4.36 -17.85 3.63
N LEU A 5 5.25 -17.61 2.68
CA LEU A 5 6.68 -17.68 2.85
C LEU A 5 7.14 -16.64 3.88
N LYS A 6 7.37 -17.10 5.11
CA LYS A 6 8.04 -16.36 6.18
C LYS A 6 9.54 -16.33 5.87
N LYS A 7 9.97 -15.52 4.91
CA LYS A 7 11.39 -15.30 4.64
C LYS A 7 11.95 -14.29 5.65
N LYS A 8 12.38 -14.79 6.81
CA LYS A 8 13.28 -14.09 7.73
C LYS A 8 14.66 -14.01 7.06
N ASN A 9 15.11 -12.81 6.71
CA ASN A 9 16.52 -12.57 6.37
C ASN A 9 17.29 -12.26 7.66
N GLN A 10 18.49 -12.83 7.78
CA GLN A 10 19.38 -12.83 8.95
C GLN A 10 20.17 -11.52 9.13
N ASP A 11 19.51 -10.37 9.06
CA ASP A 11 20.05 -9.11 9.56
C ASP A 11 18.98 -8.51 10.46
N GLY A 12 19.34 -8.09 11.68
CA GLY A 12 18.44 -7.57 12.71
C GLY A 12 17.69 -6.26 12.35
N SER A 13 17.54 -5.95 11.07
CA SER A 13 16.64 -4.93 10.54
C SER A 13 15.45 -5.64 9.91
N GLU A 14 14.26 -5.52 10.51
CA GLU A 14 13.03 -6.00 9.89
C GLU A 14 12.80 -5.24 8.58
N LYS A 15 13.29 -5.79 7.46
CA LYS A 15 13.10 -5.21 6.13
C LYS A 15 11.62 -5.15 5.82
N LEU A 16 11.10 -3.93 5.73
CA LEU A 16 9.73 -3.69 5.32
C LEU A 16 9.51 -4.28 3.92
N PRO A 17 8.34 -4.86 3.66
CA PRO A 17 8.05 -5.40 2.35
C PRO A 17 7.99 -4.24 1.33
N GLY A 18 8.68 -4.43 0.20
CA GLY A 18 8.61 -3.47 -0.89
C GLY A 18 7.27 -3.43 -1.60
N PRO A 19 7.12 -2.56 -2.63
CA PRO A 19 5.87 -2.39 -3.34
C PRO A 19 5.33 -3.69 -3.92
N LYS A 20 4.05 -3.94 -3.70
CA LYS A 20 3.31 -5.09 -4.24
C LYS A 20 2.05 -4.61 -4.92
N GLY A 21 1.37 -5.54 -5.60
CA GLY A 21 0.02 -5.30 -6.09
C GLY A 21 -0.95 -4.97 -4.95
N ILE A 22 -2.04 -4.29 -5.28
CA ILE A 22 -3.08 -3.95 -4.32
C ILE A 22 -3.71 -5.23 -3.75
N PRO A 23 -3.80 -5.39 -2.42
CA PRO A 23 -4.54 -6.49 -1.83
C PRO A 23 -6.02 -6.43 -2.20
N ASP A 24 -6.64 -7.56 -2.50
CA ASP A 24 -8.05 -7.66 -2.90
C ASP A 24 -9.03 -6.81 -2.06
N PRO A 25 -9.01 -6.87 -0.71
CA PRO A 25 -9.95 -6.08 0.10
C PRO A 25 -9.70 -4.56 -0.01
N VAL A 26 -8.46 -4.16 -0.27
CA VAL A 26 -8.07 -2.75 -0.46
C VAL A 26 -8.53 -2.28 -1.83
N GLY A 27 -8.32 -3.09 -2.88
CA GLY A 27 -8.77 -2.78 -4.24
C GLY A 27 -10.30 -2.68 -4.31
N GLN A 28 -11.01 -3.61 -3.68
CA GLN A 28 -12.47 -3.54 -3.55
C GLN A 28 -12.92 -2.30 -2.79
N SER A 29 -12.24 -1.93 -1.70
CA SER A 29 -12.55 -0.71 -0.94
C SER A 29 -12.40 0.54 -1.81
N LEU A 30 -11.35 0.64 -2.64
CA LEU A 30 -11.14 1.74 -3.57
C LEU A 30 -12.27 1.84 -4.61
N VAL A 31 -12.62 0.73 -5.26
CA VAL A 31 -13.66 0.71 -6.28
C VAL A 31 -15.05 0.98 -5.68
N VAL A 32 -15.36 0.40 -4.52
CA VAL A 32 -16.72 0.49 -3.94
C VAL A 32 -16.91 1.78 -3.15
N GLN A 33 -15.94 2.16 -2.31
CA GLN A 33 -16.07 3.33 -1.42
C GLN A 33 -15.66 4.62 -2.13
N PHE A 34 -14.56 4.59 -2.91
CA PHE A 34 -14.05 5.77 -3.60
C PHE A 34 -14.53 5.86 -5.06
N LYS A 35 -15.29 4.86 -5.55
CA LYS A 35 -15.81 4.80 -6.92
C LYS A 35 -14.71 4.91 -7.99
N GLU A 36 -13.52 4.43 -7.65
CA GLU A 36 -12.39 4.44 -8.57
C GLU A 36 -12.56 3.41 -9.69
N ASP A 37 -11.89 3.66 -10.82
CA ASP A 37 -11.88 2.72 -11.93
C ASP A 37 -11.16 1.41 -11.50
N PRO A 38 -11.77 0.23 -11.70
CA PRO A 38 -11.16 -1.05 -11.33
C PRO A 38 -9.83 -1.30 -12.06
N ASN A 39 -9.77 -1.03 -13.36
CA ASN A 39 -8.55 -1.25 -14.16
C ASN A 39 -7.42 -0.35 -13.68
N TRP A 40 -7.75 0.91 -13.35
CA TRP A 40 -6.78 1.82 -12.76
C TRP A 40 -6.35 1.36 -11.36
N THR A 41 -7.29 0.98 -10.51
CA THR A 41 -7.04 0.49 -9.14
C THR A 41 -6.06 -0.68 -9.14
N TRP A 42 -6.25 -1.66 -10.02
CA TRP A 42 -5.36 -2.83 -10.11
C TRP A 42 -3.98 -2.52 -10.71
N ALA A 43 -3.84 -1.41 -11.43
CA ALA A 43 -2.55 -0.93 -11.92
C ALA A 43 -1.71 -0.23 -10.83
N LEU A 44 -2.33 0.12 -9.69
CA LEU A 44 -1.63 0.76 -8.57
C LEU A 44 -0.75 -0.23 -7.80
N LYS A 45 0.17 0.33 -7.01
CA LYS A 45 1.02 -0.42 -6.08
C LYS A 45 0.69 -0.03 -4.66
N ALA A 46 0.85 -0.99 -3.76
CA ALA A 46 0.72 -0.80 -2.32
C ALA A 46 2.00 -1.21 -1.60
N VAL A 47 2.36 -0.44 -0.58
CA VAL A 47 3.34 -0.81 0.43
C VAL A 47 2.63 -0.98 1.76
N VAL A 48 3.02 -2.00 2.51
CA VAL A 48 2.40 -2.33 3.80
C VAL A 48 3.45 -2.34 4.90
N LYS A 49 3.08 -1.86 6.08
CA LYS A 49 3.90 -1.90 7.28
C LYS A 49 3.10 -2.57 8.39
N PRO A 50 3.55 -3.73 8.92
CA PRO A 50 2.89 -4.35 10.06
C PRO A 50 2.99 -3.44 11.29
N LYS A 51 1.91 -3.30 12.06
CA LYS A 51 1.97 -2.71 13.40
C LYS A 51 2.35 -3.78 14.41
N GLU A 52 3.39 -3.51 15.19
CA GLU A 52 3.80 -4.41 16.25
C GLU A 52 2.62 -4.69 17.20
N LYS A 53 2.49 -5.96 17.61
CA LYS A 53 1.49 -6.44 18.58
C LYS A 53 0.02 -6.40 18.13
N THR A 54 -0.28 -6.06 16.87
CA THR A 54 -1.67 -6.10 16.36
C THR A 54 -1.77 -6.76 14.99
N ALA A 55 -2.97 -7.22 14.61
CA ALA A 55 -3.25 -7.74 13.27
C ALA A 55 -3.53 -6.62 12.24
N GLN A 56 -3.08 -5.40 12.54
CA GLN A 56 -3.26 -4.22 11.71
C GLN A 56 -1.98 -3.94 10.91
N TYR A 57 -2.17 -3.52 9.68
CA TYR A 57 -1.12 -3.17 8.74
C TYR A 57 -1.40 -1.76 8.25
N ASP A 58 -0.46 -0.84 8.41
CA ASP A 58 -0.53 0.42 7.69
C ASP A 58 -0.30 0.14 6.21
N ILE A 59 -1.14 0.72 5.35
CA ILE A 59 -1.06 0.56 3.92
C ILE A 59 -1.01 1.94 3.26
N ARG A 60 -0.15 2.07 2.26
CA ARG A 60 -0.11 3.23 1.36
C ARG A 60 -0.18 2.76 -0.07
N VAL A 61 -1.05 3.39 -0.83
CA VAL A 61 -1.29 3.14 -2.24
C VAL A 61 -0.69 4.29 -3.03
N PHE A 62 0.08 3.95 -4.05
CA PHE A 62 0.71 4.91 -4.95
C PHE A 62 0.67 4.39 -6.38
N SER A 63 0.88 5.29 -7.34
CA SER A 63 1.03 4.92 -8.75
C SER A 63 2.50 4.74 -9.09
N ASP A 64 2.86 3.53 -9.51
CA ASP A 64 4.21 3.22 -9.97
C ASP A 64 4.62 4.08 -11.18
N ARG A 65 3.63 4.40 -12.03
CA ARG A 65 3.81 5.30 -13.17
C ARG A 65 4.15 6.73 -12.72
N MET A 66 3.48 7.24 -11.69
CA MET A 66 3.78 8.58 -11.14
C MET A 66 5.15 8.61 -10.46
N ALA A 67 5.47 7.59 -9.66
CA ALA A 67 6.77 7.46 -9.03
C ALA A 67 7.90 7.41 -10.07
N SER A 68 7.73 6.60 -11.11
CA SER A 68 8.68 6.47 -12.22
C SER A 68 8.82 7.77 -13.02
N ALA A 69 7.72 8.47 -13.31
CA ALA A 69 7.74 9.76 -14.00
C ALA A 69 8.49 10.83 -13.18
N ALA A 70 8.36 10.78 -11.85
CA ALA A 70 9.09 11.63 -10.92
C ALA A 70 10.53 11.15 -10.65
N LYS A 71 10.98 10.06 -11.29
CA LYS A 71 12.29 9.40 -11.07
C LYS A 71 12.52 8.95 -9.62
N ILE A 72 11.44 8.64 -8.90
CA ILE A 72 11.46 8.19 -7.51
C ILE A 72 11.33 6.67 -7.47
N SER A 73 12.28 6.01 -6.82
CA SER A 73 12.25 4.57 -6.59
C SER A 73 11.68 4.26 -5.21
N VAL A 74 10.44 3.79 -5.16
CA VAL A 74 9.78 3.38 -3.91
C VAL A 74 10.30 1.99 -3.53
N LYS A 75 11.08 1.91 -2.45
CA LYS A 75 11.64 0.62 -1.98
C LYS A 75 10.76 -0.03 -0.94
N ASP A 76 10.10 0.76 -0.11
CA ASP A 76 9.28 0.31 1.00
C ASP A 76 8.36 1.44 1.51
N TYR A 77 7.61 1.15 2.58
CA TYR A 77 6.67 2.09 3.19
C TYR A 77 7.32 3.44 3.57
N SER A 78 8.58 3.41 4.04
CA SER A 78 9.29 4.63 4.46
C SER A 78 9.73 5.51 3.29
N SER A 79 9.95 4.94 2.09
CA SER A 79 10.32 5.73 0.90
C SER A 79 9.25 6.76 0.53
N LEU A 80 7.98 6.47 0.85
CA LEU A 80 6.87 7.41 0.63
C LEU A 80 6.78 8.51 1.69
N ASN A 81 7.52 8.44 2.80
CA ASN A 81 7.55 9.53 3.79
C ASN A 81 8.20 10.80 3.23
N GLU A 82 9.23 10.63 2.39
CA GLU A 82 9.94 11.73 1.74
C GLU A 82 9.13 12.32 0.57
N TYR A 83 8.18 11.56 0.04
CA TYR A 83 7.38 11.92 -1.13
C TYR A 83 5.87 11.73 -0.86
N PRO A 84 5.29 12.49 0.08
CA PRO A 84 3.87 12.36 0.41
C PRO A 84 2.95 12.65 -0.79
N ASP A 85 3.42 13.43 -1.76
CA ASP A 85 2.68 13.75 -2.99
C ASP A 85 2.45 12.54 -3.90
N LEU A 86 3.24 11.47 -3.76
CA LEU A 86 3.04 10.22 -4.48
C LEU A 86 1.98 9.33 -3.84
N ILE A 87 1.61 9.60 -2.58
CA ILE A 87 0.63 8.80 -1.84
C ILE A 87 -0.76 9.18 -2.32
N LEU A 88 -1.39 8.28 -3.06
CA LEU A 88 -2.76 8.46 -3.54
C LEU A 88 -3.75 8.23 -2.40
N TYR A 89 -3.58 7.11 -1.71
CA TYR A 89 -4.39 6.70 -0.58
C TYR A 89 -3.48 6.17 0.53
N ASP A 90 -3.83 6.44 1.78
CA ASP A 90 -3.20 5.83 2.94
C ASP A 90 -4.26 5.29 3.90
N GLY A 91 -3.84 4.43 4.82
CA GLY A 91 -4.78 3.89 5.78
C GLY A 91 -4.30 2.67 6.51
N ILE A 92 -5.26 1.96 7.10
CA ILE A 92 -5.01 0.79 7.93
C ILE A 92 -5.87 -0.37 7.43
N TYR A 93 -5.21 -1.50 7.20
CA TYR A 93 -5.81 -2.78 6.90
C TYR A 93 -5.76 -3.69 8.13
N ASP A 94 -6.92 -4.04 8.67
CA ASP A 94 -7.05 -5.03 9.74
C ASP A 94 -7.34 -6.40 9.14
N LYS A 95 -6.35 -7.29 9.20
CA LYS A 95 -6.46 -8.66 8.67
C LYS A 95 -7.39 -9.54 9.52
N LYS A 96 -7.50 -9.27 10.82
CA LYS A 96 -8.33 -10.07 11.74
C LYS A 96 -9.82 -9.79 11.50
N ASN A 97 -10.17 -8.51 11.38
CA ASN A 97 -11.55 -8.06 11.18
C ASN A 97 -11.94 -7.92 9.69
N LYS A 98 -10.99 -8.12 8.77
CA LYS A 98 -11.13 -7.85 7.32
C LYS A 98 -11.66 -6.44 7.04
N LYS A 99 -11.27 -5.48 7.88
CA LYS A 99 -11.68 -4.07 7.73
C LYS A 99 -10.57 -3.28 7.09
N VAL A 100 -10.92 -2.50 6.08
CA VAL A 100 -10.00 -1.55 5.45
C VAL A 100 -10.52 -0.15 5.71
N HIS A 101 -9.67 0.70 6.30
CA HIS A 101 -9.92 2.13 6.41
C HIS A 101 -8.88 2.83 5.56
N LEU A 102 -9.30 3.33 4.39
CA LEU A 102 -8.46 4.14 3.52
C LEU A 102 -8.91 5.60 3.63
N GLN A 103 -7.97 6.50 3.43
CA GLN A 103 -8.16 7.93 3.30
C GLN A 103 -7.48 8.38 1.99
N MET A 104 -8.17 9.25 1.26
CA MET A 104 -7.62 9.87 0.07
C MET A 104 -6.63 10.96 0.48
N LYS A 105 -5.41 10.89 -0.04
CA LYS A 105 -4.34 11.87 0.24
C LYS A 105 -4.04 12.74 -0.96
N TYR A 106 -3.99 12.14 -2.14
CA TYR A 106 -3.78 12.89 -3.37
C TYR A 106 -5.11 13.42 -3.88
N LYS A 107 -5.30 14.74 -3.84
CA LYS A 107 -6.35 15.40 -4.59
C LYS A 107 -5.81 15.67 -5.98
N LYS A 108 -6.27 14.89 -6.98
CA LYS A 108 -6.02 15.20 -8.38
C LYS A 108 -6.57 16.62 -8.62
N ALA A 109 -5.69 17.61 -8.78
CA ALA A 109 -6.10 18.92 -9.23
C ALA A 109 -6.70 18.72 -10.62
N GLY A 110 -8.00 18.97 -10.73
CA GLY A 110 -8.75 18.89 -11.99
C GLY A 110 -8.35 19.98 -12.95
#